data_AF-Q2GQV6-F1
#
_entry.id   AF-Q2GQV6-F1
#
_cell.length_a   1.000
_cell.length_b   1.000
_cell.length_c   1.000
_cell.angle_alpha   90.00
_cell.angle_beta   90.00
_cell.angle_gamma   90.00
#
_symmetry.space_group_name_H-M   'P 1'
#
loop_
_entity.id
_entity.type
_entity.pdbx_description
1 polymer ?
#
loop_
_entity_poly.entity_id
_entity_poly.type
_entity_poly.pdbx_seq_one_letter_code
_entity_poly.pdbx_strand_id
1 'polypeptide(L)'
;MKFTTLATAALLALAGTTDAWRVYLHDHSDLGGSSYTASGPGNPGSACHIIPKEHRYRAASITYYAYDRQTNPSTRCKLQLFEGFDCDGMNGPYFSVDTKKALREDWRDRASCFKTTCWRV
;
A
#
# COMPACT_ATOMS: atom_id res chain seq x y z
N MET A 1 38.46 30.69 31.95
CA MET A 1 37.09 30.14 31.81
C MET A 1 37.11 29.10 30.70
N LYS A 2 36.53 27.91 30.94
CA LYS A 2 36.58 26.74 30.06
C LYS A 2 35.56 26.90 28.92
N PHE A 3 36.02 26.88 27.67
CA PHE A 3 35.13 26.75 26.51
C PHE A 3 34.78 25.28 26.33
N THR A 4 33.54 24.92 26.64
CA THR A 4 33.01 23.58 26.40
C THR A 4 32.39 23.58 25.01
N THR A 5 33.12 23.02 24.03
CA THR A 5 32.62 22.68 22.70
C THR A 5 31.64 21.52 22.83
N LEU A 6 30.36 21.78 22.59
CA LEU A 6 29.38 20.72 22.36
C LEU A 6 29.46 20.30 20.89
N ALA A 7 30.16 19.19 20.65
CA ALA A 7 30.06 18.46 19.39
C ALA A 7 28.72 17.72 19.37
N THR A 8 27.73 18.28 18.70
CA THR A 8 26.47 17.58 18.44
C THR A 8 26.75 16.52 17.36
N ALA A 9 26.89 15.26 17.77
CA ALA A 9 26.87 14.14 16.86
C ALA A 9 25.49 14.11 16.17
N ALA A 10 25.44 14.52 14.91
CA ALA A 10 24.29 14.24 14.07
C ALA A 10 24.24 12.72 13.87
N LEU A 11 23.29 12.05 14.54
CA LEU A 11 22.92 10.71 14.13
C LEU A 11 22.46 10.79 12.68
N LEU A 12 23.24 10.19 11.78
CA LEU A 12 22.78 9.76 10.48
C LEU A 12 21.57 8.85 10.71
N ALA A 13 20.36 9.37 10.54
CA ALA A 13 19.20 8.55 10.31
C ALA A 13 19.48 7.77 9.01
N LEU A 14 19.89 6.50 9.16
CA LEU A 14 20.04 5.56 8.06
C LEU A 14 18.74 5.57 7.25
N ALA A 15 18.85 5.91 5.96
CA ALA A 15 17.79 5.77 4.99
C ALA A 15 17.24 4.32 4.98
N GLY A 16 15.99 4.05 4.68
CA GLY A 16 14.91 4.96 4.34
C GLY A 16 13.58 4.22 4.46
N THR A 17 12.51 4.95 4.72
CA THR A 17 11.17 4.38 4.58
C THR A 17 10.81 4.38 3.10
N THR A 18 11.52 3.59 2.30
CA THR A 18 10.97 3.15 1.02
C THR A 18 9.68 2.41 1.35
N ASP A 19 8.55 2.85 0.82
CA ASP A 19 7.26 2.20 1.08
C ASP A 19 7.39 0.69 0.94
N ALA A 20 6.95 -0.07 1.95
CA ALA A 20 6.99 -1.53 1.89
C ALA A 20 5.90 -2.12 1.01
N TRP A 21 4.91 -1.29 0.71
CA TRP A 21 3.87 -1.61 -0.25
C TRP A 21 3.41 -0.34 -0.93
N ARG A 22 2.95 -0.50 -2.17
CA ARG A 22 2.31 0.57 -2.92
C ARG A 22 1.21 0.00 -3.78
N VAL A 23 0.07 0.67 -3.79
CA VAL A 23 -1.07 0.30 -4.62
C VAL A 23 -1.48 1.48 -5.50
N TYR A 24 -1.82 1.17 -6.73
CA TYR A 24 -2.52 2.03 -7.67
C TYR A 24 -3.80 1.31 -8.07
N LEU A 25 -4.93 1.91 -7.78
CA LEU A 25 -6.25 1.45 -8.23
C LEU A 25 -6.68 2.35 -9.38
N HIS A 26 -6.69 1.80 -10.59
CA HIS A 26 -6.96 2.54 -11.82
C HIS A 26 -8.42 2.35 -12.22
N ASP A 27 -9.04 3.40 -12.76
CA ASP A 27 -10.44 3.35 -13.17
C ASP A 27 -10.68 2.72 -14.56
N HIS A 28 -9.62 2.49 -15.34
CA HIS A 28 -9.69 1.69 -16.56
C HIS A 28 -9.10 0.29 -16.36
N SER A 29 -9.57 -0.68 -17.14
CA SER A 29 -9.11 -2.08 -17.08
C SER A 29 -7.71 -2.30 -17.66
N ASP A 30 -7.23 -1.37 -18.49
CA ASP A 30 -5.92 -1.39 -19.17
C ASP A 30 -4.79 -0.72 -18.37
N LEU A 31 -5.04 -0.41 -17.10
CA LEU A 31 -4.11 0.24 -16.17
C LEU A 31 -3.88 1.73 -16.49
N GLY A 32 -4.79 2.33 -17.26
CA GLY A 32 -4.85 3.77 -17.51
C GLY A 32 -5.95 4.49 -16.74
N GLY A 33 -6.23 5.73 -17.16
CA GLY A 33 -7.27 6.57 -16.55
C GLY A 33 -6.83 7.22 -15.23
N SER A 34 -7.81 7.63 -14.43
CA SER A 34 -7.56 8.20 -13.10
C SER A 34 -7.20 7.09 -12.12
N SER A 35 -6.29 7.37 -11.19
CA SER A 35 -5.90 6.37 -10.19
C SER A 35 -5.89 6.93 -8.79
N TYR A 36 -6.36 6.10 -7.86
CA TYR A 36 -6.09 6.29 -6.45
C TYR A 36 -4.79 5.58 -6.10
N THR A 37 -3.88 6.30 -5.44
CA THR A 37 -2.59 5.76 -5.00
C THR A 37 -2.49 5.79 -3.49
N ALA A 38 -1.99 4.70 -2.91
CA ALA A 38 -1.62 4.63 -1.50
C ALA A 38 -0.35 3.82 -1.30
N SER A 39 0.37 4.13 -0.25
CA SER A 39 1.57 3.43 0.16
C SER A 39 1.75 3.51 1.67
N GLY A 40 2.63 2.70 2.22
CA GLY A 40 2.87 2.75 3.64
C GLY A 40 4.08 1.96 4.12
N PRO A 41 4.40 2.12 5.41
CA PRO A 41 5.49 1.41 6.04
C PRO A 41 5.20 -0.09 6.12
N GLY A 42 6.28 -0.87 6.26
CA GLY A 42 6.26 -2.32 6.38
C GLY A 42 6.18 -2.84 7.81
N ASN A 43 5.68 -2.06 8.76
CA ASN A 43 5.61 -2.56 10.14
C ASN A 43 4.67 -3.78 10.19
N PRO A 44 5.06 -4.88 10.85
CA PRO A 44 4.18 -6.04 11.00
C PRO A 44 2.83 -5.65 11.63
N GLY A 45 1.75 -6.26 11.14
CA GLY A 45 0.40 -5.95 11.58
C GLY A 45 -0.53 -5.64 10.40
N SER A 46 -1.69 -5.08 10.69
CA SER A 46 -2.69 -4.77 9.67
C SER A 46 -3.32 -3.40 9.84
N ALA A 47 -3.57 -2.71 8.73
CA ALA A 47 -4.24 -1.43 8.70
C ALA A 47 -5.35 -1.43 7.63
N CYS A 48 -6.47 -0.79 7.93
CA CYS A 48 -7.53 -0.53 6.97
C CYS A 48 -7.34 0.85 6.34
N HIS A 49 -7.59 0.94 5.03
CA HIS A 49 -7.41 2.15 4.24
C HIS A 49 -8.69 2.42 3.45
N ILE A 50 -9.34 3.53 3.74
CA ILE A 50 -10.57 3.94 3.06
C ILE A 50 -10.22 4.59 1.72
N ILE A 51 -10.86 4.15 0.63
CA ILE A 51 -10.72 4.80 -0.66
C ILE A 51 -11.54 6.11 -0.63
N PRO A 52 -10.93 7.26 -0.99
CA PRO A 52 -11.62 8.54 -1.08
C PRO A 52 -12.84 8.45 -2.00
N LYS A 53 -13.85 9.28 -1.71
CA LYS A 53 -15.18 9.22 -2.35
C LYS A 53 -15.09 9.30 -3.88
N GLU A 54 -14.16 10.08 -4.40
CA GLU A 54 -13.92 10.33 -5.82
C GLU A 54 -13.35 9.12 -6.59
N HIS A 55 -12.76 8.14 -5.89
CA HIS A 55 -12.16 6.93 -6.46
C HIS A 55 -12.84 5.64 -6.00
N ARG A 56 -13.71 5.73 -5.00
CA ARG A 56 -14.47 4.62 -4.45
C ARG A 56 -15.38 4.00 -5.50
N TYR A 57 -15.46 2.67 -5.56
CA TYR A 57 -16.31 1.96 -6.52
C TYR A 57 -15.99 2.28 -7.99
N ARG A 58 -14.73 2.60 -8.30
CA ARG A 58 -14.29 2.90 -9.66
C ARG A 58 -13.12 2.06 -10.14
N ALA A 59 -12.51 1.27 -9.27
CA ALA A 59 -11.31 0.53 -9.62
C ALA A 59 -11.66 -0.60 -10.61
N ALA A 60 -11.06 -0.56 -11.81
CA ALA A 60 -11.18 -1.59 -12.83
C ALA A 60 -9.88 -2.39 -13.02
N SER A 61 -8.73 -1.85 -12.59
CA SER A 61 -7.46 -2.57 -12.57
C SER A 61 -6.55 -2.13 -11.42
N ILE A 62 -5.49 -2.91 -11.17
CA ILE A 62 -4.58 -2.72 -10.05
C ILE A 62 -3.12 -2.84 -10.48
N THR A 63 -2.29 -1.94 -9.95
CA THR A 63 -0.84 -2.15 -9.83
C THR A 63 -0.49 -2.21 -8.35
N TYR A 64 0.01 -3.34 -7.88
CA TYR A 64 0.41 -3.54 -6.50
C TYR A 64 1.88 -3.93 -6.43
N TYR A 65 2.61 -3.32 -5.51
CA TYR A 65 3.96 -3.67 -5.11
C TYR A 65 3.89 -4.15 -3.67
N ALA A 66 4.28 -5.40 -3.42
CA ALA A 66 4.07 -6.08 -2.14
C ALA A 66 5.29 -6.04 -1.22
N TYR A 67 6.44 -5.59 -1.75
CA TYR A 67 7.72 -5.56 -1.07
C TYR A 67 8.26 -4.14 -1.01
N ASP A 68 9.13 -3.89 -0.02
CA ASP A 68 10.02 -2.74 -0.12
C ASP A 68 10.92 -2.87 -1.36
N ARG A 69 11.32 -1.75 -1.96
CA ARG A 69 12.08 -1.72 -3.22
C ARG A 69 13.56 -2.12 -3.08
N GLN A 70 13.97 -2.71 -1.94
CA GLN A 70 15.38 -3.03 -1.68
C GLN A 70 15.78 -4.36 -2.31
N THR A 71 17.08 -4.52 -2.58
CA THR A 71 17.66 -5.75 -3.14
C THR A 71 17.42 -6.98 -2.25
N ASN A 72 17.13 -6.77 -0.95
CA ASN A 72 16.75 -7.79 0.03
C ASN A 72 15.57 -7.28 0.86
N PRO A 73 14.32 -7.48 0.41
CA PRO A 73 13.17 -6.92 1.11
C PRO A 73 13.01 -7.53 2.48
N SER A 74 12.92 -6.66 3.49
CA SER A 74 12.80 -7.07 4.90
C SER A 74 11.35 -7.28 5.34
N THR A 75 10.42 -6.74 4.55
CA THR A 75 8.99 -6.83 4.79
C THR A 75 8.24 -7.12 3.50
N ARG A 76 7.17 -7.90 3.64
CA ARG A 76 6.15 -8.12 2.63
C ARG A 76 4.76 -7.81 3.18
N CYS A 77 3.90 -7.25 2.34
CA CYS A 77 2.51 -6.96 2.67
C CYS A 77 1.53 -7.63 1.70
N LYS A 78 0.44 -8.16 2.24
CA LYS A 78 -0.77 -8.55 1.51
C LYS A 78 -1.75 -7.39 1.50
N LEU A 79 -2.36 -7.11 0.36
CA LEU A 79 -3.50 -6.21 0.21
C LEU A 79 -4.76 -7.03 -0.07
N GLN A 80 -5.87 -6.72 0.61
CA GLN A 80 -7.18 -7.37 0.45
C GLN A 80 -8.23 -6.28 0.18
N LEU A 81 -8.98 -6.39 -0.92
CA LEU A 81 -10.08 -5.46 -1.23
C LEU A 81 -11.35 -5.83 -0.47
N PHE A 82 -12.17 -4.81 -0.19
CA PHE A 82 -13.48 -4.94 0.46
C PHE A 82 -14.50 -4.03 -0.22
N GLU A 83 -15.76 -4.46 -0.25
CA GLU A 83 -16.90 -3.66 -0.72
C GLU A 83 -17.46 -2.76 0.38
N GLY A 84 -17.44 -3.25 1.62
CA GLY A 84 -17.91 -2.55 2.82
C GLY A 84 -16.90 -1.51 3.34
N PHE A 85 -17.36 -0.66 4.27
CA PHE A 85 -16.52 0.38 4.87
C PHE A 85 -15.66 -0.21 6.01
N ASP A 86 -14.60 0.50 6.41
CA ASP A 86 -13.74 0.07 7.53
C ASP A 86 -13.20 -1.38 7.43
N CYS A 87 -13.06 -1.89 6.21
CA CYS A 87 -12.61 -3.24 5.89
C CYS A 87 -13.52 -4.33 6.49
N ASP A 88 -14.83 -4.07 6.45
CA ASP A 88 -15.89 -5.01 6.75
C ASP A 88 -16.59 -5.56 5.49
N GLY A 89 -17.60 -6.41 5.71
CA GLY A 89 -18.45 -6.91 4.64
C GLY A 89 -17.80 -7.96 3.74
N MET A 90 -18.13 -7.92 2.45
CA MET A 90 -17.67 -8.92 1.48
C MET A 90 -16.17 -8.74 1.17
N ASN A 91 -15.41 -9.83 1.37
CA ASN A 91 -13.99 -9.89 1.05
C ASN A 91 -13.79 -10.17 -0.45
N GLY A 92 -12.91 -9.39 -1.07
CA GLY A 92 -12.57 -9.55 -2.49
C GLY A 92 -11.30 -10.30 -2.81
N PRO A 93 -10.66 -9.98 -3.94
CA PRO A 93 -9.36 -10.52 -4.26
C PRO A 93 -8.31 -9.94 -3.31
N TYR A 94 -7.28 -10.75 -3.04
CA TYR A 94 -6.06 -10.31 -2.38
C TYR A 94 -4.87 -10.37 -3.33
N PHE A 95 -3.85 -9.60 -2.98
CA PHE A 95 -2.59 -9.48 -3.69
C PHE A 95 -1.47 -9.54 -2.67
N SER A 96 -0.61 -10.56 -2.78
CA SER A 96 0.51 -10.74 -1.87
C SER A 96 1.87 -10.65 -2.57
N VAL A 97 1.90 -10.45 -3.88
CA VAL A 97 3.12 -10.26 -4.67
C VAL A 97 2.90 -9.07 -5.61
N ASP A 98 4.01 -8.55 -6.14
CA ASP A 98 3.96 -7.55 -7.20
C ASP A 98 3.03 -8.02 -8.33
N THR A 99 2.04 -7.20 -8.64
CA THR A 99 0.95 -7.58 -9.54
C THR A 99 0.54 -6.37 -10.37
N LYS A 100 0.33 -6.60 -11.68
CA LYS A 100 -0.26 -5.62 -12.58
C LYS A 100 -1.32 -6.33 -13.44
N LYS A 101 -2.61 -6.08 -13.19
CA LYS A 101 -3.71 -6.73 -13.94
C LYS A 101 -5.04 -6.01 -13.82
N ALA A 102 -5.94 -6.29 -14.75
CA ALA A 102 -7.36 -5.99 -14.60
C ALA A 102 -7.95 -6.73 -13.39
N LEU A 103 -8.89 -6.08 -12.70
CA LEU A 103 -9.73 -6.77 -11.73
C LEU A 103 -10.71 -7.69 -12.47
N ARG A 104 -11.05 -8.80 -11.82
CA ARG A 104 -12.08 -9.72 -12.32
C ARG A 104 -13.42 -8.99 -12.37
N GLU A 105 -14.31 -9.43 -13.26
CA GLU A 105 -15.59 -8.78 -13.51
C GLU A 105 -16.46 -8.61 -12.26
N ASP A 106 -16.43 -9.60 -11.37
CA ASP A 106 -17.14 -9.60 -10.09
C ASP A 106 -16.58 -8.61 -9.05
N TRP A 107 -15.46 -7.94 -9.35
CA TRP A 107 -14.76 -6.99 -8.47
C TRP A 107 -14.39 -5.66 -9.11
N ARG A 108 -14.65 -5.47 -10.40
CA ARG A 108 -14.58 -4.14 -11.02
C ARG A 108 -15.61 -3.23 -10.35
N ASP A 109 -15.21 -1.99 -10.08
CA ASP A 109 -16.09 -0.93 -9.57
C ASP A 109 -16.74 -1.25 -8.21
N ARG A 110 -16.13 -2.15 -7.42
CA ARG A 110 -16.68 -2.61 -6.14
C ARG A 110 -15.86 -2.26 -4.91
N ALA A 111 -14.56 -2.02 -5.08
CA ALA A 111 -13.70 -1.73 -3.95
C ALA A 111 -14.02 -0.35 -3.34
N SER A 112 -14.29 -0.34 -2.03
CA SER A 112 -14.49 0.89 -1.27
C SER A 112 -13.39 1.18 -0.24
N CYS A 113 -12.72 0.13 0.20
CA CYS A 113 -11.54 0.18 1.05
C CYS A 113 -10.67 -1.06 0.80
N PHE A 114 -9.49 -1.06 1.43
CA PHE A 114 -8.61 -2.22 1.42
C PHE A 114 -7.86 -2.35 2.73
N LYS A 115 -7.55 -3.59 3.11
CA LYS A 115 -6.73 -3.90 4.28
C LYS A 115 -5.35 -4.33 3.83
N THR A 116 -4.32 -3.74 4.43
CA THR A 116 -2.96 -4.27 4.34
C THR A 116 -2.66 -5.17 5.52
N THR A 117 -1.89 -6.22 5.31
CA THR A 117 -1.35 -7.09 6.37
C THR A 117 0.10 -7.38 6.06
N CYS A 118 1.01 -6.90 6.89
CA CYS A 118 2.45 -6.95 6.67
C CYS A 118 3.14 -7.91 7.64
N TRP A 119 4.22 -8.54 7.19
CA TRP A 119 5.07 -9.41 7.98
C TRP A 119 6.52 -9.33 7.50
N ARG A 120 7.45 -9.72 8.39
CA ARG A 120 8.87 -9.83 8.05
C ARG A 120 9.10 -11.01 7.12
N VAL A 121 9.97 -10.84 6.14
CA VAL A 121 10.35 -11.89 5.16
C VAL A 121 11.60 -12.61 5.63
#